data_AF-A0AAE3ZNX8-F1
#
_entry.id   AF-A0AAE3ZNX8-F1
#
_cell.length_a   1.000
_cell.length_b   1.000
_cell.length_c   1.000
_cell.angle_alpha   90.00
_cell.angle_beta   90.00
_cell.angle_gamma   90.00
#
_symmetry.space_group_name_H-M   'P 1'
#
loop_
_entity.id
_entity.type
_entity.pdbx_description
1 polymer ?
#
loop_
_entity_poly.entity_id
_entity_poly.type
_entity_poly.pdbx_seq_one_letter_code
_entity_poly.pdbx_strand_id
1 'polypeptide(L)' 'MIPLHGDEWGTAQEIAGRLGADVTVAMIRNWARRDGLSNVELTCDDGKRRTHYSLNQAARIEAKKDSSGRGRPRAA' A
#
# COMPACT_ATOMS: atom_id res chain seq x y z
N MET A 1 -2.60 -2.42 11.39
CA MET A 1 -1.20 -2.54 10.93
C MET A 1 -0.48 -3.53 11.83
N ILE A 2 0.44 -4.31 11.27
CA ILE A 2 1.17 -5.38 11.94
C ILE A 2 2.66 -5.21 11.61
N PRO A 3 3.56 -5.08 12.59
CA PRO A 3 4.99 -5.08 12.32
C PRO A 3 5.47 -6.48 11.95
N LEU A 4 6.11 -6.63 10.80
CA LEU A 4 6.67 -7.89 10.30
C LEU A 4 8.02 -7.63 9.61
N HIS A 5 9.08 -8.32 10.07
CA HIS A 5 10.44 -8.19 9.55
C HIS A 5 10.99 -6.74 9.49
N GLY A 6 10.63 -5.89 10.47
CA GLY A 6 11.06 -4.49 10.49
C GLY A 6 10.31 -3.58 9.50
N ASP A 7 9.22 -4.09 8.91
CA ASP A 7 8.32 -3.36 8.06
C ASP A 7 6.92 -3.33 8.66
N GLU A 8 6.12 -2.31 8.34
CA GLU A 8 4.73 -2.22 8.76
C GLU A 8 3.83 -2.77 7.66
N TRP A 9 2.99 -3.73 8.01
CA TRP A 9 2.07 -4.38 7.07
C TRP A 9 0.63 -4.04 7.41
N GLY A 10 -0.18 -3.77 6.40
CA GLY A 10 -1.57 -3.38 6.60
C GLY A 10 -2.45 -3.80 5.46
N THR A 11 -3.75 -3.86 5.71
CA THR A 11 -4.73 -3.95 4.63
C THR A 11 -4.61 -2.75 3.70
N ALA A 12 -5.09 -2.88 2.46
CA ALA A 12 -5.03 -1.77 1.50
C ALA A 12 -5.70 -0.48 2.01
N GLN A 13 -6.72 -0.59 2.87
CA GLN A 13 -7.39 0.56 3.48
C GLN A 13 -6.50 1.23 4.54
N GLU A 14 -5.84 0.47 5.39
CA GLU A 14 -4.91 1.01 6.39
C GLU A 14 -3.70 1.67 5.71
N ILE A 15 -3.16 1.03 4.67
CA ILE A 15 -2.02 1.56 3.91
C ILE A 15 -2.41 2.87 3.21
N ALA A 16 -3.56 2.92 2.55
CA ALA A 16 -4.08 4.15 1.95
C ALA A 16 -4.25 5.26 2.99
N GLY A 17 -4.88 4.96 4.14
CA GLY A 17 -5.04 5.92 5.23
C GLY A 17 -3.71 6.44 5.80
N ARG A 18 -2.64 5.63 5.74
CA ARG A 18 -1.32 5.99 6.26
C ARG A 18 -0.50 6.83 5.27
N LEU A 19 -0.59 6.53 3.98
CA LEU A 19 0.11 7.26 2.91
C LEU A 19 -0.55 8.60 2.60
N GLY A 20 -1.85 8.75 2.89
CA GLY A 20 -2.58 10.01 2.79
C GLY A 20 -3.68 9.98 1.72
N ALA A 21 -4.41 11.09 1.62
CA ALA A 21 -5.64 11.19 0.84
C ALA A 21 -5.46 10.92 -0.66
N ASP A 22 -4.24 11.06 -1.16
CA ASP A 22 -3.88 10.87 -2.56
C ASP A 22 -3.70 9.41 -2.98
N VAL A 23 -3.59 8.50 -2.01
CA VAL A 23 -3.42 7.08 -2.25
C VAL A 23 -4.72 6.35 -1.96
N THR A 24 -5.25 5.65 -2.97
CA THR A 24 -6.50 4.90 -2.85
C THR A 24 -6.25 3.41 -2.68
N VAL A 25 -7.23 2.70 -2.11
CA VAL A 25 -7.24 1.22 -2.02
C VAL A 25 -7.01 0.56 -3.39
N ALA A 26 -7.59 1.13 -4.45
CA ALA A 26 -7.43 0.65 -5.82
C ALA A 26 -5.97 0.80 -6.30
N MET A 27 -5.29 1.89 -5.93
CA MET A 27 -3.87 2.08 -6.25
C MET A 27 -3.00 1.04 -5.56
N ILE A 28 -3.21 0.77 -4.27
CA ILE A 28 -2.46 -0.26 -3.54
C ILE A 28 -2.60 -1.64 -4.22
N ARG A 29 -3.83 -2.02 -4.57
CA ARG A 29 -4.10 -3.28 -5.28
C ARG A 29 -3.44 -3.31 -6.66
N ASN A 30 -3.46 -2.19 -7.38
CA ASN A 30 -2.83 -2.08 -8.69
C ASN A 30 -1.30 -2.16 -8.59
N TRP A 31 -0.69 -1.54 -7.58
CA TRP A 31 0.75 -1.64 -7.33
C TRP A 31 1.17 -3.08 -7.02
N ALA A 32 0.37 -3.82 -6.27
CA ALA A 32 0.63 -5.25 -6.03
C ALA A 32 0.58 -6.07 -7.32
N ARG A 33 -0.35 -5.74 -8.22
CA ARG A 33 -0.51 -6.45 -9.49
C ARG A 33 0.54 -6.07 -10.55
N ARG A 34 0.96 -4.81 -10.62
CA ARG A 34 1.75 -4.27 -11.74
C ARG A 34 3.14 -3.79 -11.38
N ASP A 35 3.33 -3.31 -10.15
CA ASP A 35 4.57 -2.68 -9.69
C ASP A 35 5.34 -3.56 -8.69
N GLY A 36 4.81 -4.76 -8.38
CA GLY A 36 5.46 -5.75 -7.52
C GLY A 36 5.40 -5.42 -6.03
N LEU A 37 4.38 -4.68 -5.58
CA LEU A 37 4.17 -4.46 -4.15
C LEU A 37 3.94 -5.80 -3.44
N SER A 38 4.81 -6.11 -2.47
CA SER A 38 4.74 -7.32 -1.66
C SER A 38 3.42 -7.36 -0.91
N ASN A 39 2.79 -8.53 -0.98
CA ASN A 39 1.57 -8.82 -0.29
C ASN A 39 1.69 -10.18 0.42
N VAL A 40 0.91 -10.35 1.48
CA VAL A 40 0.81 -11.59 2.24
C VAL A 40 -0.61 -11.75 2.73
N GLU A 41 -1.14 -12.97 2.70
CA GLU A 41 -2.43 -13.26 3.31
C GLU A 41 -2.21 -13.63 4.78
N LEU A 42 -2.81 -12.84 5.67
CA LEU A 42 -2.78 -13.09 7.11
C LEU A 42 -4.19 -13.38 7.61
N THR A 43 -4.27 -14.32 8.54
CA THR A 43 -5.48 -14.54 9.32
C THR A 43 -5.54 -13.49 10.42
N CYS A 44 -6.56 -12.64 10.38
CA CYS A 44 -6.81 -11.64 11.41
C CYS A 44 -7.48 -12.28 12.65
N ASP A 45 -7.51 -11.55 13.77
CA ASP A 45 -8.12 -11.99 15.04
C ASP A 45 -9.59 -12.42 14.89
N ASP A 46 -10.30 -11.88 13.90
CA ASP A 46 -11.67 -12.29 13.53
C ASP A 46 -11.75 -13.61 12.73
N GLY A 47 -10.63 -14.35 12.61
CA GLY A 47 -10.52 -15.62 11.89
C GLY A 47 -10.59 -15.50 10.37
N LYS A 48 -10.68 -14.28 9.83
CA LYS A 48 -10.78 -14.02 8.40
C LYS A 48 -9.41 -13.80 7.80
N ARG A 49 -9.18 -14.40 6.62
CA ARG A 49 -7.98 -14.12 5.82
C ARG A 49 -8.13 -12.78 5.12
N ARG A 50 -7.14 -11.90 5.30
CA ARG A 50 -7.06 -10.62 4.60
C ARG A 50 -5.67 -10.42 4.03
N THR A 51 -5.62 -9.89 2.82
CA THR A 51 -4.37 -9.51 2.18
C THR A 51 -3.82 -8.24 2.83
N HIS A 52 -2.59 -8.35 3.31
CA HIS A 52 -1.79 -7.25 3.84
C HIS A 52 -0.70 -6.90 2.84
N TYR A 53 -0.30 -5.63 2.84
CA TYR A 53 0.70 -5.05 1.95
C TYR A 53 1.75 -4.33 2.79
N SER A 54 2.99 -4.29 2.29
CA SER A 54 4.09 -3.55 2.90
C SER A 54 3.86 -2.03 2.80
N LEU A 55 3.94 -1.32 3.92
CA LEU A 55 3.84 0.14 3.98
C LEU A 55 5.08 0.80 3.38
N ASN A 56 6.29 0.38 3.79
CA ASN A 56 7.52 1.00 3.31
C ASN A 56 7.69 0.84 1.80
N GLN A 57 7.32 -0.33 1.25
CA GLN A 57 7.39 -0.54 -0.18
C GLN A 57 6.30 0.24 -0.92
N ALA A 58 5.08 0.33 -0.37
CA ALA A 58 4.02 1.17 -0.94
C ALA A 58 4.44 2.65 -1.00
N ALA A 59 5.05 3.17 0.06
CA ALA A 59 5.60 4.53 0.10
C ALA A 59 6.70 4.74 -0.97
N ARG A 60 7.59 3.76 -1.17
CA ARG A 60 8.62 3.84 -2.23
C ARG A 60 8.01 3.84 -3.64
N ILE A 61 6.98 3.03 -3.87
CA ILE A 61 6.28 3.01 -5.16
C ILE A 61 5.58 4.34 -5.39
N GLU A 62 4.90 4.88 -4.38
CA GLU A 62 4.27 6.19 -4.44
C GLU A 62 5.27 7.28 -4.79
N ALA A 63 6.37 7.42 -4.03
CA ALA A 63 7.42 8.41 -4.28
C ALA A 63 8.03 8.28 -5.68
N LYS A 64 8.18 7.05 -6.20
CA LYS A 64 8.65 6.80 -7.57
C LYS A 64 7.62 7.23 -8.62
N LYS A 65 6.33 7.04 -8.38
CA LYS A 65 5.25 7.43 -9.30
C LYS A 65 5.03 8.93 -9.29
N ASP A 66 5.16 9.55 -8.12
CA ASP A 66 5.07 10.99 -7.93
C ASP A 66 6.21 11.71 -8.68
N SER A 67 7.47 11.28 -8.45
CA SER A 67 8.64 11.84 -9.14
C SER A 67 8.70 11.54 -10.64
N SER A 68 8.02 10.49 -11.12
CA SER A 68 7.96 10.14 -12.54
C SER A 68 7.10 11.09 -13.38
N GLY A 69 6.32 12.00 -12.79
CA GLY A 69 5.44 12.94 -13.51
C GLY A 69 4.35 12.26 -14.37
N ARG A 70 4.19 10.94 -14.26
CA ARG A 70 3.25 10.12 -15.04
C ARG A 70 1.90 9.94 -14.33
N GLY A 71 1.72 10.63 -13.21
CA GLY A 71 0.46 10.74 -12.47
C GLY A 71 -0.30 12.02 -12.82
N ARG A 72 -1.61 11.99 -12.65
CA ARG A 72 -2.51 13.15 -12.76
C ARG A 72 -1.90 14.33 -11.97
N PRO A 73 -1.78 15.55 -12.55
CA PRO A 73 -1.33 16.71 -11.78
C PRO A 73 -2.27 16.89 -10.58
N ARG A 74 -1.70 16.80 -9.38
CA ARG A 74 -2.40 17.05 -8.13
C ARG A 74 -2.28 18.55 -7.86
N ALA A 75 -3.43 19.22 -7.76
CA ALA A 75 -3.47 20.65 -7.46
C ALA A 75 -2.85 20.88 -6.08
N ALA A 76 -1.87 21.79 -6.04
CA ALA A 76 -1.24 22.28 -4.82
C ALA A 76 -2.23 23.05 -3.92
#